data_AF-A0A526PAE7-F1
#
_entry.id   AF-A0A526PAE7-F1
#
_cell.length_a   1.000
_cell.length_b   1.000
_cell.length_c   1.000
_cell.angle_alpha   90.00
_cell.angle_beta   90.00
_cell.angle_gamma   90.00
#
_symmetry.space_group_name_H-M   'P 1'
#
loop_
_entity.id
_entity.type
_entity.pdbx_description
1 polymer ?
#
loop_
_entity_poly.entity_id
_entity_poly.type
_entity_poly.pdbx_seq_one_letter_code
_entity_poly.pdbx_strand_id
1 'polypeptide(L)'
;MNALSEQILSELRHLLSEMSDGGSVGPSVYDTARALQFHGTVTGRQDAYAWLIAQQQPDGGWGSADFPLFRHAPTWAALLALQRADPLPGAADAVQAATRFLERQPDPYAQAVPEDAPIGAELILPQLCGEAASLLGGVAFPRHPALLPLRQACLVKLGAVATLPSGHPLLHSWEAWGTSPTTACPDDYGSIGISPAATAAWRAHA
;
A
#
# COMPACT_ATOMS: atom_id res chain seq x y z
N MET A 1 13.37 42.11 -12.49
CA MET A 1 13.41 40.64 -12.56
C MET A 1 14.22 40.26 -13.79
N ASN A 2 15.01 39.18 -13.77
CA ASN A 2 15.68 38.71 -14.98
C ASN A 2 14.74 37.77 -15.77
N ALA A 3 15.02 37.54 -17.05
CA ALA A 3 14.17 36.74 -17.93
C ALA A 3 13.90 35.32 -17.38
N LEU A 4 14.88 34.71 -16.71
CA LEU A 4 14.72 33.42 -16.04
C LEU A 4 13.67 33.47 -14.93
N SER A 5 13.67 34.53 -14.12
CA SER A 5 12.68 34.71 -13.05
C SER A 5 11.26 34.88 -13.60
N GLU A 6 11.12 35.61 -14.72
CA GLU A 6 9.83 35.80 -15.38
C GLU A 6 9.31 34.50 -16.00
N GLN A 7 10.20 33.71 -16.60
CA GLN A 7 9.85 32.40 -17.15
C GLN A 7 9.40 31.44 -16.05
N ILE A 8 10.13 31.34 -14.94
CA ILE A 8 9.74 30.49 -13.79
C ILE A 8 8.39 30.92 -13.21
N LEU A 9 8.16 32.23 -13.07
CA LEU A 9 6.88 32.74 -12.56
C LEU A 9 5.72 32.52 -13.55
N SER A 10 5.99 32.52 -14.85
CA SER A 10 4.98 32.20 -15.85
C SER A 10 4.62 30.73 -15.81
N GLU A 11 5.61 29.84 -15.70
CA GLU A 11 5.41 28.39 -15.61
C GLU A 11 4.67 28.02 -14.31
N LEU A 12 5.06 28.60 -13.18
CA LEU A 12 4.37 28.37 -11.91
C LEU A 12 2.90 28.79 -11.99
N ARG A 13 2.60 29.94 -12.60
CA ARG A 13 1.21 30.39 -12.80
C ARG A 13 0.43 29.43 -13.70
N HIS A 14 1.06 28.92 -14.75
CA HIS A 14 0.47 27.94 -15.63
C HIS A 14 0.13 26.65 -14.87
N LEU A 15 1.11 26.05 -14.18
CA LEU A 15 0.92 24.83 -13.38
C LEU A 15 -0.18 25.00 -12.34
N LEU A 16 -0.20 26.13 -11.63
CA LEU A 16 -1.26 26.40 -10.65
C LEU A 16 -2.64 26.56 -11.29
N SER A 17 -2.71 27.09 -12.52
CA SER A 17 -3.97 27.20 -13.27
C SER A 17 -4.47 25.87 -13.84
N GLU A 18 -3.58 24.90 -14.04
CA GLU A 18 -3.92 23.54 -14.47
C GLU A 18 -4.34 22.63 -13.31
N MET A 19 -4.15 23.04 -12.06
CA MET A 19 -4.63 22.27 -10.91
C MET A 19 -6.15 22.31 -10.84
N SER A 20 -6.79 21.23 -11.26
CA SER A 20 -8.22 20.96 -11.07
C SER A 20 -8.44 19.71 -10.21
N ASP A 21 -9.68 19.47 -9.80
CA ASP A 21 -10.18 18.16 -9.36
C ASP A 21 -9.39 17.46 -8.24
N GLY A 22 -8.90 18.22 -7.27
CA GLY A 22 -8.23 17.68 -6.08
C GLY A 22 -6.70 17.53 -6.21
N GLY A 23 -6.12 17.98 -7.33
CA GLY A 23 -4.67 18.08 -7.53
C GLY A 23 -4.07 16.92 -8.33
N SER A 24 -2.73 16.87 -8.36
CA SER A 24 -1.97 15.84 -9.09
C SER A 24 -1.11 15.03 -8.11
N VAL A 25 -1.34 13.73 -8.05
CA VAL A 25 -0.60 12.78 -7.22
C VAL A 25 -0.08 11.62 -8.05
N GLY A 26 1.14 11.17 -7.76
CA GLY A 26 1.70 9.99 -8.43
C GLY A 26 0.93 8.71 -8.10
N PRO A 27 0.97 7.70 -8.98
CA PRO A 27 0.32 6.42 -8.72
C PRO A 27 0.97 5.68 -7.56
N SER A 28 0.16 4.96 -6.78
CA SER A 28 0.62 4.14 -5.65
C SER A 28 0.54 2.65 -6.01
N VAL A 29 1.70 2.00 -5.98
CA VAL A 29 1.80 0.54 -6.17
C VAL A 29 1.03 -0.21 -5.09
N TYR A 30 1.16 0.23 -3.84
CA TYR A 30 0.50 -0.39 -2.69
C TYR A 30 -1.02 -0.35 -2.86
N ASP A 31 -1.58 0.84 -3.13
CA ASP A 31 -3.02 1.02 -3.30
C ASP A 31 -3.56 0.25 -4.49
N THR A 32 -2.84 0.28 -5.63
CA THR A 32 -3.23 -0.46 -6.83
C THR A 32 -3.27 -1.97 -6.55
N ALA A 33 -2.26 -2.51 -5.87
CA ALA A 33 -2.19 -3.92 -5.53
C ALA A 33 -3.31 -4.32 -4.55
N ARG A 34 -3.59 -3.52 -3.51
CA ARG A 34 -4.70 -3.80 -2.57
C ARG A 34 -6.06 -3.68 -3.25
N ALA A 35 -6.25 -2.71 -4.15
CA ALA A 35 -7.47 -2.60 -4.95
C ALA A 35 -7.70 -3.84 -5.82
N LEU A 36 -6.66 -4.33 -6.50
CA LEU A 36 -6.72 -5.58 -7.28
C LEU A 36 -7.03 -6.81 -6.41
N GLN A 37 -6.55 -6.81 -5.17
CA GLN A 37 -6.72 -7.92 -4.23
C GLN A 37 -8.13 -8.00 -3.63
N PHE A 38 -8.75 -6.86 -3.33
CA PHE A 38 -10.06 -6.79 -2.66
C PHE A 38 -11.23 -6.56 -3.60
N HIS A 39 -11.04 -5.84 -4.70
CA HIS A 39 -12.15 -5.46 -5.56
C HIS A 39 -12.22 -6.42 -6.76
N GLY A 40 -13.23 -7.28 -6.79
CA GLY A 40 -13.38 -8.34 -7.80
C GLY A 40 -13.58 -7.81 -9.23
N THR A 41 -14.30 -6.69 -9.38
CA THR A 41 -14.58 -6.07 -10.67
C THR A 41 -14.00 -4.66 -10.68
N VAL A 42 -12.73 -4.55 -11.11
CA VAL A 42 -12.10 -3.26 -11.40
C VAL A 42 -12.06 -3.11 -12.92
N THR A 43 -12.67 -2.06 -13.46
CA THR A 43 -12.53 -1.72 -14.88
C THR A 43 -11.03 -1.50 -15.17
N GLY A 44 -10.49 -2.16 -16.20
CA GLY A 44 -9.05 -2.11 -16.50
C GLY A 44 -8.19 -2.99 -15.58
N ARG A 45 -8.76 -4.02 -14.93
CA ARG A 45 -8.01 -4.96 -14.07
C ARG A 45 -6.75 -5.53 -14.73
N GLN A 46 -6.84 -5.91 -16.01
CA GLN A 46 -5.70 -6.43 -16.76
C GLN A 46 -4.62 -5.35 -16.96
N ASP A 47 -5.01 -4.13 -17.30
CA ASP A 47 -4.09 -3.00 -17.47
C ASP A 47 -3.42 -2.65 -16.14
N ALA A 48 -4.15 -2.70 -15.02
CA ALA A 48 -3.60 -2.46 -13.69
C ALA A 48 -2.58 -3.55 -13.28
N TYR A 49 -2.82 -4.82 -13.63
CA TYR A 49 -1.81 -5.86 -13.43
C TYR A 49 -0.59 -5.69 -14.34
N ALA A 50 -0.80 -5.36 -15.61
CA ALA A 50 0.29 -5.09 -16.55
C ALA A 50 1.15 -3.90 -16.08
N TRP A 51 0.49 -2.84 -15.60
CA TRP A 51 1.14 -1.70 -14.97
C TRP A 51 1.93 -2.12 -13.73
N LEU A 52 1.32 -2.92 -12.84
CA LEU A 52 1.97 -3.42 -11.62
C LEU A 52 3.26 -4.19 -11.96
N ILE A 53 3.22 -5.09 -12.95
CA ILE A 53 4.42 -5.81 -13.42
C ILE A 53 5.46 -4.83 -13.97
N ALA A 54 5.05 -3.86 -14.77
CA ALA A 54 5.95 -2.85 -15.34
C ALA A 54 6.60 -1.93 -14.29
N GLN A 55 6.01 -1.79 -13.09
CA GLN A 55 6.59 -1.02 -11.99
C GLN A 55 7.66 -1.78 -11.19
N GLN A 56 7.83 -3.09 -11.42
CA GLN A 56 8.82 -3.88 -10.70
C GLN A 56 10.23 -3.38 -11.01
N GLN A 57 11.04 -3.21 -9.97
CA GLN A 57 12.43 -2.81 -10.11
C GLN A 57 13.31 -4.01 -10.53
N PRO A 58 14.50 -3.78 -11.12
CA PRO A 58 15.39 -4.85 -11.55
C PRO A 58 15.82 -5.83 -10.46
N ASP A 59 15.77 -5.43 -9.18
CA ASP A 59 16.07 -6.28 -8.03
C ASP A 59 14.89 -7.15 -7.56
N GLY A 60 13.71 -6.98 -8.18
CA GLY A 60 12.49 -7.73 -7.89
C GLY A 60 11.51 -7.06 -6.91
N GLY A 61 11.91 -5.96 -6.25
CA GLY A 61 11.01 -5.21 -5.35
C GLY A 61 10.21 -4.12 -6.06
N TRP A 62 9.27 -3.52 -5.34
CA TRP A 62 8.52 -2.34 -5.80
C TRP A 62 8.85 -1.09 -4.97
N GLY A 63 8.60 0.08 -5.53
CA GLY A 63 8.95 1.37 -4.94
C GLY A 63 10.39 1.79 -5.22
N SER A 64 10.74 3.01 -4.83
CA SER A 64 12.06 3.59 -5.09
C SER A 64 13.15 2.97 -4.22
N ALA A 65 14.27 2.60 -4.84
CA ALA A 65 15.46 2.11 -4.15
C ALA A 65 16.07 3.15 -3.19
N ASP A 66 15.83 4.44 -3.41
CA ASP A 66 16.29 5.53 -2.54
C ASP A 66 15.58 5.55 -1.19
N PHE A 67 14.42 4.88 -1.09
CA PHE A 67 13.57 4.84 0.11
C PHE A 67 13.30 3.39 0.54
N PRO A 68 14.32 2.65 1.00
CA PRO A 68 14.24 1.20 1.22
C PRO A 68 13.12 0.77 2.19
N LEU A 69 12.88 1.53 3.27
CA LEU A 69 11.79 1.22 4.22
C LEU A 69 10.41 1.25 3.57
N PHE A 70 10.21 2.15 2.61
CA PHE A 70 8.93 2.35 1.90
C PHE A 70 8.66 1.27 0.85
N ARG A 71 9.62 0.37 0.57
CA ARG A 71 9.49 -0.69 -0.43
C ARG A 71 8.81 -1.95 0.10
N HIS A 72 8.81 -2.16 1.42
CA HIS A 72 8.32 -3.41 2.01
C HIS A 72 6.81 -3.60 1.78
N ALA A 73 6.00 -2.59 2.11
CA ALA A 73 4.54 -2.66 1.93
C ALA A 73 4.11 -2.85 0.46
N PRO A 74 4.57 -2.03 -0.52
CA PRO A 74 4.20 -2.22 -1.91
C PRO A 74 4.72 -3.54 -2.49
N THR A 75 5.91 -4.02 -2.09
CA THR A 75 6.42 -5.32 -2.57
C THR A 75 5.55 -6.48 -2.08
N TRP A 76 5.19 -6.50 -0.79
CA TRP A 76 4.29 -7.51 -0.24
C TRP A 76 2.90 -7.46 -0.90
N ALA A 77 2.31 -6.27 -1.01
CA ALA A 77 1.01 -6.10 -1.63
C ALA A 77 1.01 -6.55 -3.09
N ALA A 78 2.03 -6.17 -3.86
CA ALA A 78 2.18 -6.56 -5.27
C ALA A 78 2.32 -8.08 -5.43
N LEU A 79 3.15 -8.71 -4.62
CA LEU A 79 3.31 -10.17 -4.60
C LEU A 79 1.97 -10.87 -4.35
N LEU A 80 1.24 -10.46 -3.32
CA LEU A 80 -0.07 -11.04 -2.96
C LEU A 80 -1.11 -10.84 -4.07
N ALA A 81 -1.13 -9.67 -4.72
CA ALA A 81 -2.03 -9.40 -5.82
C ALA A 81 -1.72 -10.27 -7.05
N LEU A 82 -0.45 -10.42 -7.40
CA LEU A 82 0.02 -11.22 -8.54
C LEU A 82 -0.16 -12.73 -8.33
N GLN A 83 -0.04 -13.22 -7.09
CA GLN A 83 -0.31 -14.63 -6.77
C GLN A 83 -1.78 -15.02 -7.00
N ARG A 84 -2.70 -14.06 -6.99
CA ARG A 84 -4.14 -14.26 -7.25
C ARG A 84 -4.56 -13.91 -8.68
N ALA A 85 -3.63 -13.48 -9.52
CA ALA A 85 -3.95 -13.14 -10.91
C ALA A 85 -4.27 -14.43 -11.70
N ASP A 86 -5.28 -14.36 -12.56
CA ASP A 86 -5.41 -15.33 -13.65
C ASP A 86 -4.12 -15.34 -14.49
N PRO A 87 -3.82 -16.43 -15.24
CA PRO A 87 -2.60 -16.54 -16.02
C PRO A 87 -2.35 -15.30 -16.89
N LEU A 88 -1.39 -14.47 -16.45
CA LEU A 88 -1.01 -13.23 -17.11
C LEU A 88 0.48 -13.32 -17.49
N PRO A 89 0.85 -12.92 -18.73
CA PRO A 89 2.25 -12.88 -19.13
C PRO A 89 3.10 -12.07 -18.15
N GLY A 90 4.24 -12.62 -17.74
CA GLY A 90 5.19 -11.97 -16.83
C GLY A 90 4.83 -12.04 -15.34
N ALA A 91 3.60 -12.42 -14.96
CA ALA A 91 3.21 -12.48 -13.55
C ALA A 91 4.02 -13.52 -12.76
N ALA A 92 4.25 -14.72 -13.35
CA ALA A 92 5.03 -15.77 -12.71
C ALA A 92 6.49 -15.34 -12.47
N ASP A 93 7.11 -14.68 -13.46
CA ASP A 93 8.48 -14.17 -13.35
C ASP A 93 8.57 -13.06 -12.30
N ALA A 94 7.58 -12.15 -12.30
CA ALA A 94 7.50 -11.07 -11.33
C ALA A 94 7.35 -11.60 -9.89
N VAL A 95 6.48 -12.59 -9.67
CA VAL A 95 6.32 -13.28 -8.38
C VAL A 95 7.63 -13.94 -7.94
N GLN A 96 8.33 -14.60 -8.86
CA GLN A 96 9.59 -15.26 -8.55
C GLN A 96 10.69 -14.24 -8.18
N ALA A 97 10.79 -13.13 -8.91
CA ALA A 97 11.72 -12.05 -8.61
C ALA A 97 11.42 -11.39 -7.25
N ALA A 98 10.14 -11.13 -6.96
CA ALA A 98 9.68 -10.59 -5.68
C ALA A 98 10.03 -11.50 -4.50
N THR A 99 9.83 -12.81 -4.68
CA THR A 99 10.16 -13.81 -3.66
C THR A 99 11.66 -13.79 -3.35
N ARG A 100 12.51 -13.79 -4.38
CA ARG A 100 13.98 -13.68 -4.21
C ARG A 100 14.40 -12.37 -3.56
N PHE A 101 13.74 -11.26 -3.90
CA PHE A 101 13.97 -9.97 -3.27
C PHE A 101 13.72 -10.07 -1.76
N LEU A 102 12.54 -10.56 -1.36
CA LEU A 102 12.15 -10.69 0.05
C LEU A 102 13.04 -11.67 0.82
N GLU A 103 13.49 -12.76 0.20
CA GLU A 103 14.42 -13.72 0.81
C GLU A 103 15.79 -13.11 1.15
N ARG A 104 16.25 -12.15 0.34
CA ARG A 104 17.59 -11.57 0.45
C ARG A 104 17.62 -10.29 1.26
N GLN A 105 16.50 -9.57 1.34
CA GLN A 105 16.46 -8.30 2.04
C GLN A 105 16.57 -8.51 3.55
N PRO A 106 17.47 -7.79 4.24
CA PRO A 106 17.43 -7.74 5.69
C PRO A 106 16.08 -7.22 6.17
N ASP A 107 15.61 -7.74 7.30
CA ASP A 107 14.41 -7.24 7.93
C ASP A 107 14.70 -5.90 8.64
N PRO A 108 14.18 -4.76 8.14
CA PRO A 108 14.46 -3.46 8.76
C PRO A 108 13.83 -3.31 10.14
N TYR A 109 12.90 -4.19 10.51
CA TYR A 109 12.20 -4.22 11.80
C TYR A 109 12.60 -5.45 12.63
N ALA A 110 13.80 -6.01 12.40
CA ALA A 110 14.31 -7.16 13.13
C ALA A 110 14.50 -6.90 14.63
N GLN A 111 14.90 -5.68 15.01
CA GLN A 111 15.30 -5.34 16.38
C GLN A 111 14.50 -4.18 16.96
N ALA A 112 14.25 -3.14 16.16
CA ALA A 112 13.55 -1.94 16.58
C ALA A 112 12.76 -1.35 15.40
N VAL A 113 11.91 -0.37 15.68
CA VAL A 113 11.17 0.38 14.67
C VAL A 113 11.95 1.68 14.39
N PRO A 114 12.44 1.89 13.16
CA PRO A 114 13.07 3.15 12.77
C PRO A 114 12.13 4.35 12.96
N GLU A 115 12.70 5.52 13.27
CA GLU A 115 11.93 6.76 13.46
C GLU A 115 11.20 7.21 12.19
N ASP A 116 11.76 6.87 11.03
CA ASP A 116 11.25 7.15 9.69
C ASP A 116 10.43 5.99 9.10
N ALA A 117 9.89 5.11 9.96
CA ALA A 117 9.00 4.05 9.52
C ALA A 117 7.77 4.63 8.79
N PRO A 118 7.33 4.02 7.66
CA PRO A 118 6.15 4.47 6.93
C PRO A 118 4.91 4.46 7.81
N ILE A 119 3.99 5.40 7.54
CA ILE A 119 2.73 5.53 8.28
C ILE A 119 1.96 4.21 8.22
N GLY A 120 1.52 3.72 9.38
CA GLY A 120 0.72 2.51 9.51
C GLY A 120 1.51 1.21 9.29
N ALA A 121 2.84 1.25 9.16
CA ALA A 121 3.66 0.06 8.96
C ALA A 121 3.42 -1.01 10.04
N GLU A 122 3.21 -0.60 11.30
CA GLU A 122 2.92 -1.49 12.42
C GLU A 122 1.61 -2.26 12.26
N LEU A 123 0.65 -1.72 11.52
CA LEU A 123 -0.58 -2.43 11.18
C LEU A 123 -0.41 -3.19 9.85
N ILE A 124 0.04 -2.51 8.81
CA ILE A 124 0.06 -3.01 7.43
C ILE A 124 1.01 -4.20 7.27
N LEU A 125 2.26 -4.06 7.68
CA LEU A 125 3.28 -5.07 7.35
C LEU A 125 3.03 -6.42 8.04
N PRO A 126 2.73 -6.49 9.35
CA PRO A 126 2.43 -7.78 9.96
C PRO A 126 1.17 -8.44 9.39
N GLN A 127 0.17 -7.65 8.97
CA GLN A 127 -1.02 -8.17 8.31
C GLN A 127 -0.67 -8.81 6.96
N LEU A 128 0.09 -8.12 6.11
CA LEU A 128 0.54 -8.66 4.83
C LEU A 128 1.40 -9.92 5.00
N CYS A 129 2.30 -9.94 5.99
CA CYS A 129 3.08 -11.14 6.31
C CYS A 129 2.19 -12.31 6.73
N GLY A 130 1.13 -12.04 7.51
CA GLY A 130 0.13 -13.04 7.89
C GLY A 130 -0.62 -13.61 6.68
N GLU A 131 -1.06 -12.75 5.76
CA GLU A 131 -1.69 -13.15 4.50
C GLU A 131 -0.74 -14.02 3.66
N ALA A 132 0.51 -13.60 3.51
CA ALA A 132 1.51 -14.28 2.68
C ALA A 132 2.00 -15.60 3.27
N ALA A 133 2.01 -15.76 4.60
CA ALA A 133 2.44 -16.99 5.25
C ALA A 133 1.64 -18.22 4.79
N SER A 134 0.36 -18.02 4.44
CA SER A 134 -0.50 -19.08 3.90
C SER A 134 -0.15 -19.50 2.46
N LEU A 135 0.52 -18.63 1.70
CA LEU A 135 0.80 -18.79 0.27
C LEU A 135 2.25 -19.21 -0.02
N LEU A 136 3.19 -18.80 0.83
CA LEU A 136 4.63 -18.94 0.57
C LEU A 136 5.29 -20.20 1.16
N GLY A 137 4.52 -21.14 1.72
CA GLY A 137 4.97 -22.54 1.90
C GLY A 137 6.32 -22.76 2.59
N GLY A 138 6.73 -21.92 3.54
CA GLY A 138 7.97 -22.08 4.31
C GLY A 138 9.17 -21.28 3.82
N VAL A 139 9.02 -20.41 2.82
CA VAL A 139 10.05 -19.43 2.42
C VAL A 139 10.46 -18.55 3.60
N ALA A 140 11.77 -18.27 3.74
CA ALA A 140 12.28 -17.34 4.74
C ALA A 140 12.11 -15.90 4.24
N PHE A 141 11.39 -15.08 4.99
CA PHE A 141 11.13 -13.68 4.66
C PHE A 141 11.12 -12.81 5.93
N PRO A 142 11.34 -11.48 5.82
CA PRO A 142 11.19 -10.52 6.91
C PRO A 142 9.84 -10.67 7.62
N ARG A 143 9.86 -10.85 8.94
CA ARG A 143 8.64 -11.05 9.77
C ARG A 143 8.31 -9.84 10.64
N HIS A 144 9.19 -8.85 10.62
CA HIS A 144 9.04 -7.56 11.28
C HIS A 144 8.70 -7.66 12.77
N PRO A 145 9.47 -8.44 13.56
CA PRO A 145 9.13 -8.75 14.94
C PRO A 145 8.98 -7.50 15.83
N ALA A 146 9.72 -6.43 15.58
CA ALA A 146 9.60 -5.18 16.35
C ALA A 146 8.24 -4.49 16.17
N LEU A 147 7.51 -4.75 15.08
CA LEU A 147 6.17 -4.20 14.84
C LEU A 147 5.07 -4.95 15.59
N LEU A 148 5.28 -6.21 15.98
CA LEU A 148 4.23 -7.07 16.54
C LEU A 148 3.65 -6.54 17.87
N PRO A 149 4.47 -6.07 18.85
CA PRO A 149 3.93 -5.49 20.08
C PRO A 149 3.12 -4.21 19.82
N LEU A 150 3.57 -3.38 18.87
CA LEU A 150 2.88 -2.15 18.49
C LEU A 150 1.53 -2.44 17.84
N ARG A 151 1.49 -3.41 16.91
CA ARG A 151 0.26 -3.91 16.32
C ARG A 151 -0.72 -4.35 17.40
N GLN A 152 -0.26 -5.19 18.33
CA GLN A 152 -1.12 -5.71 19.40
C GLN A 152 -1.68 -4.58 20.27
N ALA A 153 -0.86 -3.61 20.66
CA ALA A 153 -1.32 -2.46 21.44
C ALA A 153 -2.35 -1.62 20.68
N CYS A 154 -2.17 -1.41 19.37
CA CYS A 154 -3.11 -0.69 18.54
C CYS A 154 -4.45 -1.44 18.40
N LEU A 155 -4.40 -2.75 18.12
CA LEU A 155 -5.59 -3.60 17.99
C LEU A 155 -6.40 -3.68 19.30
N VAL A 156 -5.75 -3.71 20.46
CA VAL A 156 -6.45 -3.67 21.77
C VAL A 156 -7.23 -2.35 21.92
N LYS A 157 -6.64 -1.22 21.54
CA LYS A 157 -7.33 0.08 21.59
C LYS A 157 -8.49 0.13 20.62
N LEU A 158 -8.31 -0.39 19.40
CA LEU A 158 -9.36 -0.46 18.38
C LEU A 158 -10.53 -1.36 18.80
N GLY A 159 -10.25 -2.50 19.45
CA GLY A 159 -11.28 -3.40 19.95
C GLY A 159 -12.18 -2.81 21.05
N ALA A 160 -11.74 -1.73 21.69
CA ALA A 160 -12.54 -0.98 22.66
C ALA A 160 -13.47 0.07 22.01
N VAL A 161 -13.37 0.29 20.70
CA VAL A 161 -14.13 1.30 19.97
C VAL A 161 -15.09 0.62 19.00
N ALA A 162 -16.38 0.99 19.05
CA ALA A 162 -17.40 0.39 18.18
C ALA A 162 -17.31 0.86 16.73
N THR A 163 -17.16 2.17 16.51
CA THR A 163 -17.08 2.80 15.18
C THR A 163 -16.17 4.02 15.26
N LEU A 164 -15.26 4.15 14.30
CA LEU A 164 -14.46 5.37 14.14
C LEU A 164 -15.20 6.38 13.25
N PRO A 165 -15.22 7.67 13.64
CA PRO A 165 -15.80 8.71 12.81
C PRO A 165 -14.96 8.94 11.54
N SER A 166 -15.60 9.49 10.50
CA SER A 166 -14.90 9.94 9.30
C SER A 166 -13.79 10.95 9.67
N GLY A 167 -12.69 10.92 8.92
CA GLY A 167 -11.49 11.73 9.19
C GLY A 167 -10.58 11.20 10.30
N HIS A 168 -10.94 10.12 11.00
CA HIS A 168 -10.04 9.53 11.99
C HIS A 168 -8.78 8.93 11.30
N PRO A 169 -7.54 9.25 11.73
CA PRO A 169 -6.32 8.86 11.01
C PRO A 169 -6.15 7.35 10.79
N LEU A 170 -6.58 6.52 11.74
CA LEU A 170 -6.51 5.06 11.62
C LEU A 170 -7.37 4.48 10.48
N LEU A 171 -8.31 5.26 9.92
CA LEU A 171 -9.06 4.83 8.75
C LEU A 171 -8.18 4.74 7.50
N HIS A 172 -7.04 5.44 7.45
CA HIS A 172 -6.14 5.41 6.28
C HIS A 172 -5.54 4.02 6.02
N SER A 173 -5.46 3.19 7.05
CA SER A 173 -4.94 1.81 7.00
C SER A 173 -6.00 0.79 7.45
N TRP A 174 -7.28 1.08 7.18
CA TRP A 174 -8.41 0.24 7.61
C TRP A 174 -8.29 -1.19 7.09
N GLU A 175 -7.73 -1.41 5.90
CA GLU A 175 -7.49 -2.74 5.32
C GLU A 175 -6.57 -3.64 6.15
N ALA A 176 -5.85 -3.08 7.13
CA ALA A 176 -4.91 -3.81 7.96
C ALA A 176 -5.46 -4.23 9.33
N TRP A 177 -6.63 -3.72 9.73
CA TRP A 177 -7.24 -3.98 11.05
C TRP A 177 -8.76 -4.11 11.04
N GLY A 178 -9.43 -3.52 10.04
CA GLY A 178 -10.87 -3.53 9.89
C GLY A 178 -11.40 -4.93 9.59
N THR A 179 -12.39 -5.35 10.38
CA THR A 179 -13.02 -6.67 10.24
C THR A 179 -14.50 -6.59 9.84
N SER A 180 -15.12 -5.43 10.03
CA SER A 180 -16.53 -5.18 9.70
C SER A 180 -16.71 -3.74 9.20
N PRO A 181 -17.49 -3.51 8.13
CA PRO A 181 -17.76 -2.16 7.60
C PRO A 181 -18.32 -1.19 8.64
N THR A 182 -19.05 -1.72 9.64
CA THR A 182 -19.64 -0.94 10.74
C THR A 182 -18.62 -0.25 11.64
N THR A 183 -17.34 -0.63 11.56
CA THR A 183 -16.24 -0.03 12.33
C THR A 183 -15.75 1.29 11.74
N ALA A 184 -16.17 1.65 10.53
CA ALA A 184 -15.77 2.87 9.83
C ALA A 184 -16.96 3.59 9.21
N CYS A 185 -16.86 4.92 9.13
CA CYS A 185 -17.80 5.75 8.39
C CYS A 185 -17.08 6.35 7.16
N PRO A 186 -17.61 6.17 5.93
CA PRO A 186 -17.06 6.84 4.76
C PRO A 186 -17.21 8.36 4.84
N ASP A 187 -16.33 9.07 4.14
CA ASP A 187 -16.46 10.51 3.90
C ASP A 187 -17.54 10.83 2.84
N ASP A 188 -17.77 12.12 2.60
CA ASP A 188 -18.77 12.62 1.63
C ASP A 188 -18.51 12.14 0.18
N TYR A 189 -17.29 11.68 -0.12
CA TYR A 189 -16.91 11.13 -1.43
C TYR A 189 -16.95 9.59 -1.45
N GLY A 190 -17.36 8.96 -0.35
CA GLY A 190 -17.44 7.50 -0.23
C GLY A 190 -16.09 6.82 0.01
N SER A 191 -15.07 7.56 0.43
CA SER A 191 -13.74 7.02 0.76
C SER A 191 -13.61 6.67 2.24
N ILE A 192 -12.78 5.68 2.54
CA ILE A 192 -12.34 5.38 3.91
C ILE A 192 -10.96 5.98 4.09
N GLY A 193 -10.87 7.01 4.95
CA GLY A 193 -9.60 7.60 5.37
C GLY A 193 -8.73 8.11 4.22
N ILE A 194 -9.33 8.63 3.15
CA ILE A 194 -8.65 9.10 1.92
C ILE A 194 -7.67 8.07 1.32
N SER A 195 -7.95 6.78 1.53
CA SER A 195 -7.08 5.66 1.15
C SER A 195 -7.81 4.73 0.18
N PRO A 196 -7.33 4.60 -1.07
CA PRO A 196 -7.89 3.63 -2.02
C PRO A 196 -7.80 2.20 -1.51
N ALA A 197 -6.70 1.80 -0.86
CA ALA A 197 -6.56 0.47 -0.26
C ALA A 197 -7.62 0.20 0.81
N ALA A 198 -7.79 1.13 1.76
CA ALA A 198 -8.79 1.04 2.82
C ALA A 198 -10.20 1.00 2.24
N THR A 199 -10.48 1.84 1.25
CA THR A 199 -11.79 1.91 0.58
C THR A 199 -12.11 0.62 -0.16
N ALA A 200 -11.13 0.05 -0.89
CA ALA A 200 -11.32 -1.21 -1.60
C ALA A 200 -11.57 -2.37 -0.65
N ALA A 201 -10.83 -2.45 0.47
CA ALA A 201 -11.04 -3.46 1.50
C ALA A 201 -12.42 -3.31 2.15
N TRP A 202 -12.80 -2.09 2.55
CA TRP A 202 -14.10 -1.84 3.17
C TRP A 202 -15.26 -2.23 2.25
N ARG A 203 -15.19 -1.87 0.97
CA ARG A 203 -16.20 -2.26 -0.03
C ARG A 203 -16.29 -3.78 -0.24
N ALA A 204 -15.18 -4.50 -0.13
CA ALA A 204 -15.19 -5.96 -0.25
C ALA A 204 -15.92 -6.65 0.92
N HIS A 205 -16.10 -5.96 2.05
CA HIS A 205 -16.82 -6.44 3.22
C HIS A 205 -18.24 -5.85 3.36
N ALA A 206 -18.60 -4.85 2.55
CA ALA A 206 -19.86 -4.09 2.63
C ALA A 206 -21.01 -4.73 1.83
#